data_AF-A0A510G840-F1
#
_entry.id   AF-A0A510G840-F1
#
_cell.length_a   1.000
_cell.length_b   1.000
_cell.length_c   1.000
_cell.angle_alpha   90.00
_cell.angle_beta   90.00
_cell.angle_gamma   90.00
#
_symmetry.space_group_name_H-M   'P 1'
#
loop_
_entity.id
_entity.type
_entity.pdbx_description
1 polymer ?
#
loop_
_entity_poly.entity_id
_entity_poly.type
_entity_poly.pdbx_seq_one_letter_code
_entity_poly.pdbx_strand_id
1 'polypeptide(L)'
;MLEQGRYRYIVGGSKVNKISKNEKKQREEDILYIHQRLAALQEYLKTINNSGLRAKILRQIKRLEQKIVELLSYQDEQFVSSTIEYGITDNQNMGVHFLYTEDKFLNEKNISTDASIYYKLKLFEDNDFVISAQPKILMSKSKKLKEDFLGEVSLLMGMSKNIRSVTIFNQNVFSFGHSINNIDSRKMYYNFSTCEEIKFKNGIMLTSFTKYHIRQNYGYVYGSSVYEQLGIAKIINFGKENKNSITTQIGYFWDRSLSNKKYKISGISFQHG
;
A
#
# COMPACT_ATOMS: atom_id res chain seq x y z
N MET A 1 12.60 7.66 17.50
CA MET A 1 12.35 9.01 16.95
C MET A 1 13.59 9.51 16.23
N LEU A 2 13.55 10.69 15.60
CA LEU A 2 14.77 11.35 15.14
C LEU A 2 15.25 12.27 16.27
N GLU A 3 16.56 12.42 16.41
CA GLU A 3 17.12 13.46 17.28
C GLU A 3 16.75 14.84 16.75
N GLN A 4 16.62 15.81 17.66
CA GLN A 4 16.38 17.20 17.31
C GLN A 4 17.38 17.73 16.25
N GLY A 5 16.85 18.40 15.23
CA GLY A 5 17.65 19.01 14.16
C GLY A 5 18.15 18.03 13.09
N ARG A 6 17.88 16.72 13.23
CA ARG A 6 18.28 15.73 12.23
C ARG A 6 17.23 15.53 11.14
N TYR A 7 17.73 15.21 9.95
CA TYR A 7 16.93 14.82 8.80
C TYR A 7 17.09 13.33 8.51
N ARG A 8 16.03 12.73 7.98
CA ARG A 8 16.04 11.41 7.37
C ARG A 8 15.40 11.50 5.99
N TYR A 9 16.06 10.91 5.00
CA TYR A 9 15.61 10.87 3.61
C TYR A 9 15.42 9.41 3.22
N ILE A 10 14.20 9.02 2.90
CA ILE A 10 13.90 7.65 2.47
C ILE A 10 13.41 7.68 1.04
N VAL A 11 14.11 7.01 0.14
CA VAL A 11 13.68 6.80 -1.25
C VAL A 11 13.43 5.32 -1.44
N GLY A 12 12.25 4.96 -1.91
CA GLY A 12 11.85 3.58 -2.14
C GLY A 12 11.29 3.40 -3.54
N GLY A 13 11.31 2.15 -4.00
CA GLY A 13 10.63 1.79 -5.23
C GLY A 13 10.42 0.30 -5.36
N SER A 14 9.46 -0.08 -6.17
CA SER A 14 9.18 -1.47 -6.48
C SER A 14 9.01 -1.68 -7.97
N LYS A 15 9.39 -2.87 -8.42
CA LYS A 15 9.18 -3.31 -9.80
C LYS A 15 8.46 -4.64 -9.77
N VAL A 16 7.22 -4.63 -10.24
CA VAL A 16 6.42 -5.85 -10.42
C VAL A 16 7.06 -6.75 -11.46
N ASN A 17 7.01 -8.06 -11.21
CA ASN A 17 7.37 -9.08 -12.18
C ASN A 17 6.57 -8.92 -13.47
N LYS A 18 7.18 -9.27 -14.60
CA LYS A 18 6.48 -9.23 -15.88
C LYS A 18 5.37 -10.27 -15.88
N ILE A 19 4.14 -9.81 -16.01
CA ILE A 19 2.99 -10.70 -16.20
C ILE A 19 3.10 -11.36 -17.56
N SER A 20 2.70 -12.62 -17.64
CA SER A 20 2.75 -13.31 -18.92
C SER A 20 1.87 -12.59 -19.94
N LYS A 21 2.35 -12.45 -21.18
CA LYS A 21 1.56 -11.82 -22.26
C LYS A 21 0.20 -12.51 -22.43
N ASN A 22 0.16 -13.82 -22.19
CA ASN A 22 -1.04 -14.63 -22.29
C ASN A 22 -2.05 -14.31 -21.18
N GLU A 23 -1.63 -14.16 -19.92
CA GLU A 23 -2.53 -13.77 -18.82
C GLU A 23 -3.10 -12.36 -19.02
N LYS A 24 -2.28 -11.41 -19.47
CA LYS A 24 -2.75 -10.06 -19.80
C LYS A 24 -3.78 -10.10 -20.92
N LYS A 25 -3.48 -10.78 -22.02
CA LYS A 25 -4.38 -10.91 -23.17
C LYS A 25 -5.69 -11.61 -22.79
N GLN A 26 -5.63 -12.68 -21.98
CA GLN A 26 -6.82 -13.39 -21.51
C GLN A 26 -7.72 -12.48 -20.67
N ARG A 27 -7.16 -11.67 -19.76
CA ARG A 27 -7.95 -10.73 -18.96
C ARG A 27 -8.57 -9.63 -19.84
N GLU A 28 -7.84 -9.11 -20.83
CA GLU A 28 -8.36 -8.13 -21.80
C GLU A 28 -9.52 -8.72 -22.64
N GLU A 29 -9.35 -9.94 -23.15
CA GLU A 29 -10.38 -10.67 -23.89
C GLU A 29 -11.62 -10.97 -23.02
N ASP A 30 -11.42 -11.37 -21.76
CA ASP A 30 -12.50 -11.59 -20.79
C ASP A 30 -13.28 -10.28 -20.50
N ILE A 31 -12.60 -9.16 -20.32
CA ILE A 31 -13.22 -7.84 -20.11
C ILE A 31 -14.08 -7.48 -21.32
N LEU A 32 -13.53 -7.58 -22.54
CA LEU A 32 -14.24 -7.27 -23.77
C LEU A 32 -15.49 -8.16 -23.95
N TYR A 33 -15.36 -9.46 -23.72
CA TYR A 33 -16.48 -10.41 -23.79
C TYR A 33 -17.59 -10.04 -22.81
N ILE A 34 -17.25 -9.68 -21.57
CA ILE A 34 -18.26 -9.32 -20.56
C ILE A 34 -18.96 -8.02 -20.96
N HIS A 35 -18.25 -7.02 -21.49
CA HIS A 35 -18.86 -5.78 -21.97
C HIS A 35 -19.86 -6.03 -23.11
N GLN A 36 -19.49 -6.83 -24.11
CA GLN A 36 -20.40 -7.21 -25.20
C GLN A 36 -21.64 -7.93 -24.68
N ARG A 37 -21.46 -8.86 -23.73
CA ARG A 37 -22.58 -9.59 -23.13
C ARG A 37 -23.49 -8.69 -22.28
N LEU A 38 -22.92 -7.72 -21.57
CA LEU A 38 -23.71 -6.74 -20.82
C LEU A 38 -24.59 -5.89 -21.75
N ALA A 39 -24.01 -5.38 -22.84
CA ALA A 39 -24.76 -4.60 -23.82
C ALA A 39 -25.93 -5.41 -24.40
N ALA A 40 -25.68 -6.66 -24.81
CA ALA A 40 -26.73 -7.55 -25.32
C ALA A 40 -27.83 -7.84 -24.29
N LEU A 41 -27.48 -8.09 -23.02
CA LEU A 41 -28.46 -8.32 -21.96
C LEU A 41 -29.28 -7.06 -21.64
N GLN A 42 -28.66 -5.88 -21.68
CA GLN A 42 -29.35 -4.60 -21.47
C GLN A 42 -30.34 -4.30 -22.60
N GLU A 43 -29.98 -4.59 -23.86
CA GLU A 43 -30.90 -4.47 -24.99
C GLU A 43 -32.06 -5.47 -24.87
N TYR A 44 -31.77 -6.73 -24.56
CA TYR A 44 -32.78 -7.77 -24.39
C TYR A 44 -33.77 -7.46 -23.24
N LEU A 45 -33.30 -6.76 -22.20
CA LEU A 45 -34.15 -6.34 -21.08
C LEU A 45 -35.22 -5.33 -21.50
N LYS A 46 -34.98 -4.53 -22.55
CA LYS A 46 -35.95 -3.56 -23.10
C LYS A 46 -37.13 -4.25 -23.78
N THR A 47 -36.96 -5.48 -24.27
CA THR A 47 -37.96 -6.22 -25.05
C THR A 47 -38.78 -7.24 -24.24
N ILE A 48 -38.47 -7.42 -22.95
CA ILE A 48 -39.10 -8.47 -22.11
C ILE A 48 -40.19 -7.90 -21.20
N ASN A 49 -41.38 -8.49 -21.30
CA ASN A 49 -42.51 -8.21 -20.40
C ASN A 49 -42.68 -9.25 -19.27
N ASN A 50 -41.99 -10.40 -19.33
CA ASN A 50 -42.07 -11.43 -18.30
C ASN A 50 -41.23 -11.07 -17.06
N SER A 51 -41.88 -10.91 -15.91
CA SER A 51 -41.27 -10.50 -14.64
C SER A 51 -40.20 -11.49 -14.12
N GLY A 52 -40.43 -12.79 -14.24
CA GLY A 52 -39.51 -13.83 -13.80
C GLY A 52 -38.22 -13.89 -14.62
N LEU A 53 -38.35 -13.76 -15.95
CA LEU A 53 -37.19 -13.70 -16.85
C LEU A 53 -36.40 -12.40 -16.66
N ARG A 54 -37.09 -11.26 -16.49
CA ARG A 54 -36.47 -9.96 -16.21
C ARG A 54 -35.62 -9.99 -14.94
N ALA A 55 -36.12 -10.61 -13.86
CA ALA A 55 -35.35 -10.77 -12.62
C ALA A 55 -34.09 -11.63 -12.79
N LYS A 56 -34.16 -12.70 -13.59
CA LYS A 56 -32.99 -13.55 -13.90
C LYS A 56 -31.91 -12.78 -14.67
N ILE A 57 -32.31 -11.97 -15.65
CA ILE A 57 -31.38 -11.15 -16.45
C ILE A 57 -30.73 -10.07 -15.59
N LEU A 58 -31.50 -9.37 -14.74
CA LEU A 58 -30.93 -8.39 -13.80
C LEU A 58 -29.87 -8.99 -12.87
N ARG A 59 -30.10 -10.22 -12.38
CA ARG A 59 -29.09 -10.94 -11.59
C ARG A 59 -27.84 -11.28 -12.41
N GLN A 60 -27.98 -11.65 -13.69
CA GLN A 60 -26.83 -11.89 -14.56
C GLN A 60 -26.06 -10.61 -14.84
N ILE A 61 -26.73 -9.50 -15.16
CA ILE A 61 -26.12 -8.18 -15.35
C ILE A 61 -25.30 -7.82 -14.11
N LYS A 62 -25.90 -7.89 -12.92
CA LYS A 62 -25.19 -7.59 -11.66
C LYS A 62 -23.95 -8.47 -11.44
N ARG A 63 -24.01 -9.76 -11.78
CA ARG A 63 -22.84 -10.67 -11.69
C ARG A 63 -21.74 -10.30 -12.69
N LEU A 64 -22.11 -9.92 -13.91
CA LEU A 64 -21.16 -9.52 -14.95
C LEU A 64 -20.52 -8.16 -14.62
N GLU A 65 -21.28 -7.21 -14.11
CA GLU A 65 -20.78 -5.93 -13.58
C GLU A 65 -19.78 -6.15 -12.45
N GLN A 66 -20.12 -7.04 -11.49
CA GLN A 66 -19.19 -7.42 -10.42
C GLN A 66 -17.90 -8.05 -10.98
N LYS A 67 -17.99 -8.92 -11.98
CA LYS A 67 -16.83 -9.56 -12.61
C LYS A 67 -15.95 -8.56 -13.37
N ILE A 68 -16.53 -7.56 -14.03
CA ILE A 68 -15.77 -6.46 -14.64
C ILE A 68 -15.04 -5.64 -13.57
N VAL A 69 -15.76 -5.24 -12.51
CA VAL A 69 -15.14 -4.51 -11.39
C VAL A 69 -13.99 -5.32 -10.80
N GLU A 70 -14.15 -6.64 -10.67
CA GLU A 70 -13.10 -7.54 -10.18
C GLU A 70 -11.88 -7.56 -11.10
N LEU A 71 -12.06 -7.78 -12.41
CA LEU A 71 -10.99 -7.85 -13.41
C LEU A 71 -10.24 -6.53 -13.57
N LEU A 72 -10.92 -5.40 -13.39
CA LEU A 72 -10.34 -4.06 -13.48
C LEU A 72 -9.75 -3.57 -12.15
N SER A 73 -10.12 -4.19 -11.03
CA SER A 73 -9.73 -3.68 -9.72
C SER A 73 -8.28 -3.94 -9.40
N TYR A 74 -7.76 -5.15 -9.55
CA TYR A 74 -6.39 -5.43 -9.10
C TYR A 74 -5.35 -4.96 -10.12
N GLN A 75 -4.84 -3.76 -9.89
CA GLN A 75 -3.87 -3.09 -10.73
C GLN A 75 -2.47 -3.66 -10.50
N ASP A 76 -1.70 -3.74 -11.57
CA ASP A 76 -0.31 -4.21 -11.49
C ASP A 76 0.58 -3.04 -11.12
N GLU A 77 0.49 -2.66 -9.85
CA GLU A 77 1.05 -1.43 -9.31
C GLU A 77 2.57 -1.54 -9.10
N GLN A 78 3.32 -0.76 -9.88
CA GLN A 78 4.68 -0.39 -9.51
C GLN A 78 4.66 0.97 -8.84
N PHE A 79 5.57 1.19 -7.89
CA PHE A 79 5.63 2.47 -7.20
C PHE A 79 7.05 2.99 -7.03
N VAL A 80 7.14 4.31 -6.86
CA VAL A 80 8.32 5.04 -6.38
C VAL A 80 7.85 5.95 -5.26
N SER A 81 8.55 5.94 -4.14
CA SER A 81 8.26 6.79 -2.99
C SER A 81 9.47 7.60 -2.57
N SER A 82 9.20 8.77 -2.00
CA SER A 82 10.20 9.63 -1.39
C SER A 82 9.64 10.22 -0.11
N THR A 83 10.38 10.13 0.97
CA THR A 83 10.03 10.64 2.30
C THR A 83 11.15 11.52 2.81
N ILE A 84 10.77 12.67 3.37
CA ILE A 84 11.67 13.52 4.13
C ILE A 84 11.06 13.66 5.52
N GLU A 85 11.83 13.30 6.55
CA GLU A 85 11.43 13.41 7.96
C GLU A 85 12.44 14.30 8.69
N TYR A 86 11.94 15.21 9.53
CA TYR A 86 12.74 16.14 10.32
C TYR A 86 12.39 16.00 11.80
N GLY A 87 13.42 15.89 12.65
CA GLY A 87 13.28 15.90 14.11
C GLY A 87 13.12 17.31 14.65
N ILE A 88 11.91 17.67 15.07
CA ILE A 88 11.62 18.98 15.67
C ILE A 88 12.16 19.02 17.10
N THR A 89 11.88 17.96 17.86
CA THR A 89 12.43 17.68 19.19
C THR A 89 12.67 16.18 19.31
N ASP A 90 13.29 15.72 20.40
CA ASP A 90 13.52 14.28 20.61
C ASP A 90 12.21 13.45 20.76
N ASN A 91 11.07 14.14 20.89
CA ASN A 91 9.74 13.54 21.03
C ASN A 91 8.82 13.85 19.84
N GLN A 92 9.26 14.65 18.86
CA GLN A 92 8.39 15.16 17.80
C GLN A 92 9.12 15.16 16.45
N ASN A 93 8.53 14.49 15.47
CA ASN A 93 9.00 14.52 14.09
C ASN A 93 7.89 15.03 13.17
N MET A 94 8.26 15.70 12.10
CA MET A 94 7.36 16.01 10.98
C MET A 94 7.94 15.42 9.71
N GLY A 95 7.09 14.96 8.81
CA GLY A 95 7.57 14.49 7.53
C GLY A 95 6.58 14.69 6.40
N VAL A 96 7.14 14.68 5.19
CA VAL A 96 6.42 14.73 3.93
C VAL A 96 6.76 13.49 3.15
N HIS A 97 5.75 12.82 2.61
CA HIS A 97 5.89 11.61 1.81
C HIS A 97 5.15 11.77 0.49
N PHE A 98 5.86 11.50 -0.60
CA PHE A 98 5.36 11.45 -1.96
C PHE A 98 5.38 10.02 -2.45
N LEU A 99 4.30 9.60 -3.10
CA LEU A 99 4.16 8.29 -3.73
C LEU A 99 3.69 8.48 -5.16
N TYR A 100 4.41 7.89 -6.10
CA TYR A 100 3.99 7.74 -7.48
C TYR A 100 3.69 6.27 -7.70
N THR A 101 2.49 5.96 -8.18
CA THR A 101 2.09 4.60 -8.54
C THR A 101 1.65 4.57 -10.00
N GLU A 102 2.11 3.55 -10.72
CA GLU A 102 1.71 3.29 -12.10
C GLU A 102 1.14 1.87 -12.20
N ASP A 103 -0.08 1.78 -12.72
CA ASP A 103 -0.72 0.53 -13.06
C ASP A 103 -0.23 0.05 -14.43
N LYS A 104 0.32 -1.16 -14.47
CA LYS A 104 0.81 -1.81 -15.70
C LYS A 104 -0.21 -2.71 -16.39
N PHE A 105 -1.38 -2.90 -15.79
CA PHE A 105 -2.35 -3.86 -16.29
C PHE A 105 -2.91 -3.42 -17.65
N LEU A 106 -3.52 -2.24 -17.74
CA LEU A 106 -4.07 -1.70 -18.99
C LEU A 106 -3.03 -0.89 -19.77
N ASN A 107 -3.11 -0.87 -21.11
CA ASN A 107 -2.26 0.01 -21.94
C ASN A 107 -2.52 1.51 -21.71
N GLU A 108 -3.62 1.86 -21.03
CA GLU A 108 -3.83 3.18 -20.48
C GLU A 108 -2.96 3.36 -19.23
N LYS A 109 -1.96 4.23 -19.29
CA LYS A 109 -1.17 4.65 -18.12
C LYS A 109 -2.07 5.31 -17.08
N ASN A 110 -2.66 4.49 -16.22
CA ASN A 110 -3.30 4.91 -14.98
C ASN A 110 -2.18 5.22 -14.00
N ILE A 111 -2.05 6.51 -13.73
CA ILE A 111 -1.04 7.04 -12.83
C ILE A 111 -1.80 7.64 -11.65
N SER A 112 -1.37 7.30 -10.45
CA SER A 112 -1.74 8.00 -9.24
C SER A 112 -0.52 8.63 -8.58
N THR A 113 -0.73 9.82 -8.03
CA THR A 113 0.26 10.55 -7.26
C THR A 113 -0.36 10.90 -5.93
N ASP A 114 0.31 10.49 -4.86
CA ASP A 114 -0.08 10.84 -3.51
C ASP A 114 0.98 11.73 -2.87
N ALA A 115 0.51 12.73 -2.13
CA ALA A 115 1.34 13.53 -1.26
C ALA A 115 0.74 13.48 0.15
N SER A 116 1.59 13.32 1.16
CA SER A 116 1.14 13.29 2.54
C SER A 116 2.06 14.08 3.45
N ILE A 117 1.47 14.71 4.44
CA ILE A 117 2.17 15.35 5.54
C ILE A 117 1.74 14.61 6.80
N TYR A 118 2.72 14.25 7.62
CA TYR A 118 2.47 13.60 8.90
C TYR A 118 3.27 14.27 10.01
N TYR A 119 2.72 14.15 11.21
CA TYR A 119 3.36 14.57 12.43
C TYR A 119 3.40 13.36 13.36
N LYS A 120 4.56 13.05 13.92
CA LYS A 120 4.78 11.89 14.78
C LYS A 120 5.14 12.38 16.18
N LEU A 121 4.37 11.94 17.16
CA LEU A 121 4.54 12.29 18.56
C LEU A 121 4.88 11.03 19.36
N LYS A 122 6.01 11.03 20.06
CA LYS A 122 6.37 9.99 21.02
C LYS A 122 5.48 10.12 22.24
N LEU A 123 4.70 9.09 22.53
CA LEU A 123 3.77 9.05 23.66
C LEU A 123 4.42 8.42 24.89
N PHE A 124 5.24 7.41 24.67
CA PHE A 124 5.88 6.63 25.72
C PHE A 124 7.22 6.08 25.23
N GLU A 125 8.19 6.01 26.12
CA GLU A 125 9.50 5.41 25.90
C GLU A 125 9.96 4.73 27.19
N ASP A 126 10.43 3.50 27.03
CA ASP A 126 11.16 2.71 28.00
C ASP A 126 12.42 2.15 27.30
N ASN A 127 13.33 1.55 28.05
CA ASN A 127 14.67 1.16 27.57
C ASN A 127 14.67 0.39 26.24
N ASP A 128 13.72 -0.53 26.07
CA ASP A 128 13.62 -1.41 24.90
C ASP A 128 12.36 -1.14 24.05
N PHE A 129 11.51 -0.18 24.43
CA PHE A 129 10.16 -0.07 23.88
C PHE A 129 9.68 1.38 23.71
N VAL A 130 9.03 1.68 22.59
CA VAL A 130 8.54 3.02 22.25
C VAL A 130 7.13 2.95 21.67
N ILE A 131 6.26 3.85 22.10
CA ILE A 131 4.95 4.10 21.48
C ILE A 131 4.92 5.51 20.92
N SER A 132 4.40 5.66 19.71
CA SER A 132 4.19 6.96 19.07
C SER A 132 2.83 7.01 18.37
N ALA A 133 2.20 8.18 18.35
CA ALA A 133 1.05 8.46 17.50
C ALA A 133 1.49 9.26 16.28
N GLN A 134 0.80 9.05 15.15
CA GLN A 134 1.09 9.74 13.91
C GLN A 134 -0.20 10.12 13.18
N PRO A 135 -0.76 11.31 13.44
CA PRO A 135 -1.71 11.93 12.50
C PRO A 135 -1.03 12.22 11.16
N LYS A 136 -1.78 11.99 10.08
CA LYS A 136 -1.35 12.19 8.70
C LYS A 136 -2.53 12.69 7.86
N ILE A 137 -2.26 13.65 6.98
CA ILE A 137 -3.17 14.03 5.92
C ILE A 137 -2.54 13.57 4.61
N LEU A 138 -3.34 12.89 3.79
CA LEU A 138 -2.96 12.34 2.50
C LEU A 138 -3.85 12.96 1.43
N MET A 139 -3.25 13.50 0.38
CA MET A 139 -3.91 13.92 -0.83
C MET A 139 -3.56 12.92 -1.92
N SER A 140 -4.56 12.32 -2.54
CA SER A 140 -4.40 11.39 -3.66
C SER A 140 -5.02 11.97 -4.91
N LYS A 141 -4.29 11.89 -6.03
CA LYS A 141 -4.74 12.32 -7.34
C LYS A 141 -4.52 11.20 -8.34
N SER A 142 -5.55 10.87 -9.12
CA SER A 142 -5.42 9.92 -10.24
C SER A 142 -6.13 10.49 -11.47
N LYS A 143 -5.74 10.05 -12.67
CA LYS A 143 -6.37 10.55 -13.91
C LYS A 143 -7.89 10.35 -13.99
N LYS A 144 -8.43 9.33 -13.31
CA LYS A 144 -9.84 8.94 -13.38
C LYS A 144 -10.69 9.44 -12.21
N LEU A 145 -10.07 9.95 -11.13
CA LEU A 145 -10.78 10.40 -9.93
C LEU A 145 -10.42 11.85 -9.60
N LYS A 146 -11.40 12.59 -9.06
CA LYS A 146 -11.14 13.88 -8.42
C LYS A 146 -10.17 13.70 -7.26
N GLU A 147 -9.49 14.78 -6.89
CA GLU A 147 -8.57 14.79 -5.74
C GLU A 147 -9.31 14.32 -4.48
N ASP A 148 -8.78 13.26 -3.86
CA ASP A 148 -9.32 12.69 -2.62
C ASP A 148 -8.39 13.08 -1.47
N PHE A 149 -8.96 13.67 -0.42
CA PHE A 149 -8.25 13.95 0.83
C PHE A 149 -8.62 12.88 1.86
N LEU A 150 -7.62 12.30 2.50
CA LEU A 150 -7.73 11.26 3.50
C LEU A 150 -7.04 11.73 4.78
N GLY A 151 -7.75 11.70 5.90
CA GLY A 151 -7.18 11.83 7.23
C GLY A 151 -6.84 10.43 7.75
N GLU A 152 -5.65 10.25 8.29
CA GLU A 152 -5.18 9.01 8.90
C GLU A 152 -4.62 9.29 10.30
N VAL A 153 -4.91 8.40 11.24
CA VAL A 153 -4.23 8.36 12.54
C VAL A 153 -3.62 6.98 12.71
N SER A 154 -2.32 6.95 12.99
CA SER A 154 -1.58 5.71 13.22
C SER A 154 -1.02 5.64 14.64
N LEU A 155 -1.03 4.45 15.22
CA LEU A 155 -0.29 4.12 16.45
C LEU A 155 0.88 3.22 16.06
N LEU A 156 2.09 3.65 16.38
CA LEU A 156 3.34 2.96 16.12
C LEU A 156 3.90 2.43 17.45
N MET A 157 4.25 1.16 17.48
CA MET A 157 4.83 0.49 18.64
C MET A 157 6.12 -0.17 18.18
N GLY A 158 7.25 0.20 18.78
CA GLY A 158 8.56 -0.34 18.43
C GLY A 158 9.20 -1.00 19.64
N MET A 159 9.84 -2.15 19.44
CA MET A 159 10.66 -2.80 20.43
C MET A 159 12.04 -3.11 19.82
N SER A 160 13.09 -2.95 20.61
CA SER A 160 14.46 -3.31 20.24
C SER A 160 15.10 -4.02 21.41
N LYS A 161 15.73 -5.18 21.17
CA LYS A 161 16.44 -5.92 22.21
C LYS A 161 17.76 -6.47 21.69
N ASN A 162 18.81 -6.28 22.48
CA ASN A 162 20.11 -6.90 22.22
C ASN A 162 20.14 -8.34 22.76
N ILE A 163 20.42 -9.31 21.89
CA ILE A 163 20.60 -10.71 22.25
C ILE A 163 21.95 -11.19 21.73
N ARG A 164 22.91 -11.39 22.63
CA ARG A 164 24.28 -11.81 22.29
C ARG A 164 24.93 -10.86 21.27
N SER A 165 25.12 -11.32 20.04
CA SER A 165 25.79 -10.59 18.95
C SER A 165 24.81 -9.98 17.94
N VAL A 166 23.51 -10.03 18.19
CA VAL A 166 22.49 -9.48 17.32
C VAL A 166 21.55 -8.56 18.07
N THR A 167 20.98 -7.59 17.36
CA THR A 167 19.87 -6.77 17.84
C THR A 167 18.61 -7.20 17.10
N ILE A 168 17.55 -7.50 17.84
CA ILE A 168 16.24 -7.83 17.27
C ILE A 168 15.36 -6.59 17.39
N PHE A 169 14.73 -6.21 16.29
CA PHE A 169 13.75 -5.14 16.23
C PHE A 169 12.39 -5.71 15.85
N ASN A 170 11.34 -5.19 16.47
CA ASN A 170 9.97 -5.44 16.08
C ASN A 170 9.22 -4.11 16.06
N GLN A 171 8.52 -3.81 14.98
CA GLN A 171 7.68 -2.63 14.86
C GLN A 171 6.29 -3.02 14.40
N ASN A 172 5.28 -2.61 15.15
CA ASN A 172 3.88 -2.75 14.80
C ASN A 172 3.27 -1.38 14.53
N VAL A 173 2.40 -1.30 13.53
CA VAL A 173 1.66 -0.09 13.20
C VAL A 173 0.21 -0.44 13.00
N PHE A 174 -0.66 0.24 13.74
CA PHE A 174 -2.10 0.23 13.51
C PHE A 174 -2.48 1.57 12.90
N SER A 175 -3.34 1.58 11.90
CA SER A 175 -3.77 2.84 11.28
C SER A 175 -5.23 2.79 10.88
N PHE A 176 -5.90 3.91 11.10
CA PHE A 176 -7.26 4.15 10.66
C PHE A 176 -7.27 5.38 9.76
N GLY A 177 -7.87 5.24 8.58
CA GLY A 177 -7.99 6.33 7.61
C GLY A 177 -9.40 6.52 7.09
N HIS A 178 -9.77 7.77 6.85
CA HIS A 178 -11.09 8.18 6.38
C HIS A 178 -11.02 9.33 5.36
N SER A 179 -11.85 9.30 4.33
CA SER A 179 -11.94 10.39 3.34
C SER A 179 -12.62 11.62 3.92
N ILE A 180 -11.99 12.79 3.79
CA ILE A 180 -12.47 14.05 4.36
C ILE A 180 -13.46 14.74 3.41
N ASN A 181 -13.26 14.65 2.10
CA ASN A 181 -13.94 15.50 1.12
C ASN A 181 -14.99 14.79 0.24
N ASN A 182 -15.14 13.46 0.34
CA ASN A 182 -16.00 12.67 -0.54
C ASN A 182 -17.20 12.08 0.24
N ILE A 183 -18.30 12.84 0.32
CA ILE A 183 -19.46 12.54 1.19
C ILE A 183 -20.24 11.31 0.71
N ASP A 184 -20.37 11.11 -0.60
CA ASP A 184 -21.22 10.07 -1.20
C ASP A 184 -20.53 8.70 -1.29
N SER A 185 -19.20 8.64 -1.14
CA SER A 185 -18.41 7.42 -1.22
C SER A 185 -17.29 7.40 -0.18
N ARG A 186 -17.65 7.60 1.09
CA ARG A 186 -16.69 7.68 2.20
C ARG A 186 -15.75 6.47 2.20
N LYS A 187 -14.53 6.67 1.73
CA LYS A 187 -13.49 5.65 1.71
C LYS A 187 -12.95 5.51 3.12
N MET A 188 -12.92 4.28 3.62
CA MET A 188 -12.37 3.97 4.92
C MET A 188 -11.39 2.82 4.80
N TYR A 189 -10.32 2.87 5.59
CA TYR A 189 -9.40 1.75 5.68
C TYR A 189 -8.84 1.58 7.07
N TYR A 190 -8.50 0.33 7.36
CA TYR A 190 -7.80 -0.13 8.54
C TYR A 190 -6.57 -0.88 8.08
N ASN A 191 -5.43 -0.51 8.63
CA ASN A 191 -4.17 -1.19 8.34
C ASN A 191 -3.55 -1.69 9.62
N PHE A 192 -3.05 -2.91 9.57
CA PHE A 192 -2.13 -3.45 10.56
C PHE A 192 -0.86 -3.88 9.84
N SER A 193 0.29 -3.38 10.26
CA SER A 193 1.57 -3.88 9.76
C SER A 193 2.50 -4.25 10.90
N THR A 194 3.29 -5.29 10.65
CA THR A 194 4.38 -5.72 11.52
C THR A 194 5.67 -5.78 10.71
N CYS A 195 6.76 -5.34 11.30
CA CYS A 195 8.10 -5.42 10.76
C CYS A 195 9.00 -6.07 11.79
N GLU A 196 9.71 -7.11 11.39
CA GLU A 196 10.65 -7.83 12.22
C GLU A 196 12.03 -7.76 11.57
N GLU A 197 13.03 -7.37 12.36
CA GLU A 197 14.39 -7.23 11.86
C GLU A 197 15.40 -7.88 12.79
N ILE A 198 16.43 -8.49 12.19
CA ILE A 198 17.60 -8.99 12.90
C ILE A 198 18.82 -8.27 12.35
N LYS A 199 19.45 -7.45 13.20
CA LYS A 199 20.67 -6.71 12.87
C LYS A 199 21.90 -7.40 13.44
N PHE A 200 22.87 -7.65 12.57
CA PHE A 200 24.18 -8.18 12.93
C PHE A 200 25.17 -7.05 13.25
N LYS A 201 26.22 -7.36 14.03
CA LYS A 201 27.30 -6.41 14.37
C LYS A 201 27.94 -5.73 13.16
N ASN A 202 28.00 -6.42 12.02
CA ASN A 202 28.56 -5.87 10.78
C ASN A 202 27.59 -4.91 10.06
N GLY A 203 26.42 -4.60 10.62
CA GLY A 203 25.44 -3.67 10.04
C GLY A 203 24.54 -4.28 8.96
N ILE A 204 24.63 -5.59 8.68
CA ILE A 204 23.65 -6.30 7.85
C ILE A 204 22.38 -6.52 8.66
N MET A 205 21.23 -6.41 8.02
CA MET A 205 19.93 -6.66 8.61
C MET A 205 19.11 -7.60 7.73
N LEU A 206 18.46 -8.58 8.34
CA LEU A 206 17.38 -9.35 7.71
C LEU A 206 16.07 -8.71 8.11
N THR A 207 15.20 -8.45 7.13
CA THR A 207 13.93 -7.73 7.34
C THR A 207 12.77 -8.59 6.86
N SER A 208 11.75 -8.71 7.69
CA SER A 208 10.43 -9.25 7.33
C SER A 208 9.38 -8.18 7.57
N PHE A 209 8.50 -7.97 6.62
CA PHE A 209 7.44 -6.99 6.72
C PHE A 209 6.13 -7.57 6.21
N THR A 210 5.08 -7.44 7.01
CA THR A 210 3.72 -7.86 6.63
C THR A 210 2.75 -6.74 6.92
N LYS A 211 1.87 -6.44 5.97
CA LYS A 211 0.85 -5.41 6.08
C LYS A 211 -0.49 -5.94 5.61
N TYR A 212 -1.44 -5.97 6.53
CA TYR A 212 -2.85 -6.27 6.28
C TYR A 212 -3.60 -4.99 6.02
N HIS A 213 -4.40 -5.01 4.96
CA HIS A 213 -5.25 -3.91 4.54
C HIS A 213 -6.70 -4.38 4.52
N ILE A 214 -7.56 -3.67 5.23
CA ILE A 214 -9.02 -3.80 5.13
C ILE A 214 -9.56 -2.47 4.66
N ARG A 215 -10.26 -2.47 3.53
CA ARG A 215 -10.73 -1.26 2.86
C ARG A 215 -12.22 -1.34 2.58
N GLN A 216 -12.92 -0.24 2.75
CA GLN A 216 -14.33 -0.09 2.39
C GLN A 216 -14.47 0.89 1.24
N ASN A 217 -15.26 0.53 0.22
CA ASN A 217 -15.48 1.32 -1.00
C ASN A 217 -14.25 1.45 -1.92
N TYR A 218 -13.35 0.45 -1.91
CA TYR A 218 -12.18 0.34 -2.81
C TYR A 218 -12.32 -0.76 -3.89
N GLY A 219 -13.49 -1.37 -4.01
CA GLY A 219 -13.70 -2.57 -4.85
C GLY A 219 -13.48 -3.87 -4.08
N TYR A 220 -14.09 -4.96 -4.55
CA TYR A 220 -14.17 -6.23 -3.82
C TYR A 220 -12.78 -6.87 -3.58
N VAL A 221 -11.89 -6.80 -4.58
CA VAL A 221 -10.56 -7.43 -4.51
C VAL A 221 -9.64 -6.69 -3.54
N TYR A 222 -9.69 -5.35 -3.51
CA TYR A 222 -8.93 -4.53 -2.55
C TYR A 222 -9.57 -4.43 -1.17
N GLY A 223 -10.82 -4.90 -1.01
CA GLY A 223 -11.55 -4.85 0.25
C GLY A 223 -10.79 -5.54 1.39
N SER A 224 -10.02 -6.58 1.07
CA SER A 224 -9.05 -7.16 1.97
C SER A 224 -7.80 -7.63 1.20
N SER A 225 -6.62 -7.15 1.57
CA SER A 225 -5.36 -7.55 0.97
C SER A 225 -4.25 -7.72 2.01
N VAL A 226 -3.21 -8.46 1.64
CA VAL A 226 -2.00 -8.63 2.45
C VAL A 226 -0.77 -8.44 1.57
N TYR A 227 0.07 -7.49 1.97
CA TYR A 227 1.39 -7.25 1.41
C TYR A 227 2.44 -7.87 2.33
N GLU A 228 3.35 -8.63 1.77
CA GLU A 228 4.44 -9.28 2.49
C GLU A 228 5.76 -8.99 1.76
N GLN A 229 6.83 -8.77 2.51
CA GLN A 229 8.16 -8.50 1.97
C GLN A 229 9.23 -9.17 2.84
N LEU A 230 10.18 -9.81 2.18
CA LEU A 230 11.43 -10.26 2.77
C LEU A 230 12.58 -9.51 2.13
N GLY A 231 13.56 -9.10 2.91
CA GLY A 231 14.67 -8.31 2.39
C GLY A 231 15.94 -8.41 3.22
N ILE A 232 17.01 -7.92 2.60
CA ILE A 232 18.32 -7.74 3.22
C ILE A 232 18.63 -6.25 3.14
N ALA A 233 18.97 -5.66 4.28
CA ALA A 233 19.43 -4.29 4.37
C ALA A 233 20.87 -4.20 4.89
N LYS A 234 21.53 -3.10 4.58
CA LYS A 234 22.88 -2.78 5.03
C LYS A 234 22.94 -1.34 5.49
N ILE A 235 23.41 -1.14 6.70
CA ILE A 235 23.76 0.18 7.24
C ILE A 235 25.23 0.46 6.94
N ILE A 236 25.50 1.63 6.38
CA ILE A 236 26.83 2.18 6.10
C ILE A 236 26.93 3.51 6.85
N ASN A 237 27.79 3.55 7.86
CA ASN A 237 28.05 4.79 8.61
C ASN A 237 29.20 5.56 7.96
N PHE A 238 29.12 6.88 7.93
CA PHE A 238 30.12 7.76 7.33
C PHE A 238 30.16 9.14 8.01
N GLY A 239 31.14 9.95 7.63
CA GLY A 239 31.38 11.28 8.19
C GLY A 239 32.20 11.25 9.48
N LYS A 240 32.53 12.45 9.99
CA LYS A 240 33.28 12.61 11.24
C LYS A 240 32.46 12.02 12.39
N GLU A 241 33.08 11.15 13.19
CA GLU A 241 32.44 10.44 14.32
C GLU A 241 31.30 9.47 13.94
N ASN A 242 31.20 9.02 12.67
CA ASN A 242 30.14 8.11 12.21
C ASN A 242 28.71 8.60 12.50
N LYS A 243 28.52 9.93 12.54
CA LYS A 243 27.23 10.55 12.87
C LYS A 243 26.19 10.42 11.76
N ASN A 244 26.61 10.18 10.52
CA ASN A 244 25.73 9.98 9.38
C ASN A 244 25.66 8.50 9.01
N SER A 245 24.49 8.05 8.58
CA SER A 245 24.29 6.69 8.09
C SER A 245 23.45 6.69 6.83
N ILE A 246 23.70 5.70 6.00
CA ILE A 246 22.90 5.32 4.84
C ILE A 246 22.49 3.87 5.04
N THR A 247 21.22 3.57 4.82
CA THR A 247 20.66 2.24 4.84
C THR A 247 20.16 1.89 3.45
N THR A 248 20.69 0.83 2.84
CA THR A 248 20.18 0.30 1.57
C THR A 248 19.53 -1.04 1.80
N GLN A 249 18.36 -1.28 1.23
CA GLN A 249 17.62 -2.52 1.29
C GLN A 249 17.21 -2.99 -0.10
N ILE A 250 17.34 -4.29 -0.31
CA ILE A 250 16.77 -5.00 -1.46
C ILE A 250 15.89 -6.11 -0.91
N GLY A 251 14.69 -6.25 -1.47
CA GLY A 251 13.73 -7.26 -1.04
C GLY A 251 12.94 -7.85 -2.18
N TYR A 252 12.25 -8.94 -1.87
CA TYR A 252 11.21 -9.51 -2.70
C TYR A 252 9.89 -9.35 -1.96
N PHE A 253 8.89 -8.84 -2.67
CA PHE A 253 7.56 -8.64 -2.12
C PHE A 253 6.52 -9.46 -2.88
N TRP A 254 5.42 -9.72 -2.21
CA TRP A 254 4.19 -10.19 -2.82
C TRP A 254 3.00 -9.53 -2.15
N ASP A 255 2.05 -9.07 -2.96
CA ASP A 255 0.76 -8.58 -2.50
C ASP A 255 -0.31 -9.52 -3.05
N ARG A 256 -1.36 -9.75 -2.26
CA ARG A 256 -2.48 -10.61 -2.65
C ARG A 256 -3.78 -10.16 -2.04
N SER A 257 -4.86 -10.36 -2.77
CA SER A 257 -6.21 -10.25 -2.24
C SER A 257 -6.56 -11.43 -1.34
N LEU A 258 -7.12 -11.13 -0.17
CA LEU A 258 -7.68 -12.13 0.74
C LEU A 258 -9.11 -12.51 0.31
N SER A 259 -9.82 -11.60 -0.38
CA SER A 259 -11.13 -11.87 -0.98
C SER A 259 -11.04 -12.82 -2.18
N ASN A 260 -9.99 -12.69 -3.01
CA ASN A 260 -9.76 -13.60 -4.14
C ASN A 260 -8.26 -13.87 -4.39
N LYS A 261 -7.83 -15.09 -4.04
CA LYS A 261 -6.44 -15.56 -4.13
C LYS A 261 -5.84 -15.60 -5.55
N LYS A 262 -6.66 -15.50 -6.61
CA LYS A 262 -6.17 -15.41 -7.99
C LYS A 262 -5.42 -14.10 -8.25
N TYR A 263 -5.76 -13.05 -7.49
CA TYR A 263 -5.13 -11.74 -7.62
C TYR A 263 -3.95 -11.64 -6.66
N LYS A 264 -2.77 -11.81 -7.25
CA LYS A 264 -1.48 -11.67 -6.59
C LYS A 264 -0.50 -10.98 -7.52
N ILE A 265 0.29 -10.06 -6.97
CA ILE A 265 1.48 -9.51 -7.62
C ILE A 265 2.69 -9.86 -6.78
N SER A 266 3.84 -9.91 -7.44
CA SER A 266 5.12 -10.06 -6.76
C SER A 266 6.20 -9.36 -7.55
N GLY A 267 7.29 -9.02 -6.90
CA GLY A 267 8.37 -8.29 -7.54
C GLY A 267 9.50 -7.97 -6.59
N ILE A 268 10.42 -7.15 -7.10
CA ILE A 268 11.59 -6.71 -6.34
C ILE A 268 11.29 -5.32 -5.78
N SER A 269 11.65 -5.10 -4.51
CA SER A 269 11.62 -3.80 -3.85
C SER A 269 13.04 -3.33 -3.53
N PHE A 270 13.22 -2.02 -3.60
CA PHE A 270 14.46 -1.33 -3.28
C PHE A 270 14.15 -0.16 -2.37
N GLN A 271 14.97 0.05 -1.35
CA GLN A 271 14.83 1.18 -0.45
C GLN A 271 16.20 1.72 -0.03
N HIS A 272 16.31 3.03 0.06
CA HIS A 272 17.48 3.75 0.52
C HIS A 272 17.03 4.78 1.56
N GLY A 273 17.71 4.87 2.70
CA GLY A 273 17.26 5.60 3.90
C GLY A 273 18.37 6.18 4.74
#